data_AF-A0A848XX11-F1
#
_entry.id   AF-A0A848XX11-F1
#
_cell.length_a   1.000
_cell.length_b   1.000
_cell.length_c   1.000
_cell.angle_alpha   90.00
_cell.angle_beta   90.00
_cell.angle_gamma   90.00
#
_symmetry.space_group_name_H-M   'P 1'
#
loop_
_entity.id
_entity.type
_entity.pdbx_description
1 polymer ?
#
loop_
_entity_poly.entity_id
_entity_poly.type
_entity_poly.pdbx_seq_one_letter_code
_entity_poly.pdbx_strand_id
1 'polypeptide(L)'
;MSHRTTFTNGSSLAMLAVLVACGPPADLEVEEQAIRDISAQWSAFDEARDAAGVAGLFADDAVLVWEQWPPARGVEEIEAHIARAYLENPSGEGSFAPDRIDVGSAGDLAVEQGTYDGPAGEGRYITVHKKLGGEWNVIADMSVGTARSGNAPEWAVQSLEQWYQAYNGRDAEALADLYTRDARVGDAQGRAAIIGRFRNGWAEEDDRCTGSYDAFQLVGT
;
A
#
# COMPACT_ATOMS: atom_id res chain seq x y z
N MET A 1 -13.33 76.12 -52.51
CA MET A 1 -12.77 75.56 -51.27
C MET A 1 -13.90 75.01 -50.42
N SER A 2 -14.12 73.69 -50.46
CA SER A 2 -14.48 72.84 -49.31
C SER A 2 -14.67 71.42 -49.86
N HIS A 3 -13.73 70.53 -49.53
CA HIS A 3 -13.78 69.10 -49.86
C HIS A 3 -14.74 68.37 -48.91
N ARG A 4 -15.43 67.34 -49.40
CA ARG A 4 -15.77 66.21 -48.55
C ARG A 4 -15.76 64.88 -49.31
N THR A 5 -14.85 64.04 -48.86
CA THR A 5 -14.39 62.77 -49.38
C THR A 5 -15.31 61.64 -48.91
N THR A 6 -15.57 60.68 -49.80
CA THR A 6 -16.20 59.37 -49.57
C THR A 6 -15.30 58.46 -48.73
N PHE A 7 -15.86 57.70 -47.78
CA PHE A 7 -15.27 56.45 -47.27
C PHE A 7 -16.37 55.50 -46.78
N THR A 8 -16.62 54.46 -47.56
CA THR A 8 -17.18 53.17 -47.14
C THR A 8 -16.02 52.30 -46.65
N ASN A 9 -16.06 51.78 -45.42
CA ASN A 9 -15.16 50.71 -44.99
C ASN A 9 -15.94 49.67 -44.17
N GLY A 10 -16.01 48.47 -44.73
CA GLY A 10 -16.56 47.29 -44.08
C GLY A 10 -15.59 46.75 -43.03
N SER A 11 -16.13 46.41 -41.87
CA SER A 11 -15.41 45.68 -40.82
C SER A 11 -15.61 44.18 -41.04
N SER A 12 -14.60 43.52 -41.62
CA SER A 12 -14.49 42.07 -41.59
C SER A 12 -14.01 41.65 -40.20
N LEU A 13 -14.85 40.95 -39.43
CA LEU A 13 -14.41 40.19 -38.26
C LEU A 13 -13.62 38.97 -38.75
N ALA A 14 -12.31 38.96 -38.51
CA ALA A 14 -11.50 37.75 -38.62
C ALA A 14 -11.79 36.89 -37.38
N MET A 15 -12.54 35.81 -37.56
CA MET A 15 -12.82 34.81 -36.54
C MET A 15 -11.58 33.91 -36.40
N LEU A 16 -10.82 34.10 -35.32
CA LEU A 16 -9.67 33.25 -34.98
C LEU A 16 -10.22 31.92 -34.43
N ALA A 17 -10.31 30.90 -35.29
CA ALA A 17 -10.66 29.56 -34.88
C ALA A 17 -9.51 28.97 -34.04
N VAL A 18 -9.71 28.91 -32.71
CA VAL A 18 -8.84 28.15 -31.82
C VAL A 18 -9.12 26.67 -32.08
N LEU A 19 -8.25 26.03 -32.87
CA LEU A 19 -8.23 24.58 -33.01
C LEU A 19 -7.71 24.00 -31.70
N VAL A 20 -8.62 23.64 -30.79
CA VAL A 20 -8.31 22.68 -29.73
C VAL A 20 -8.06 21.36 -30.45
N ALA A 21 -6.79 21.03 -30.69
CA ALA A 21 -6.40 19.75 -31.23
C ALA A 21 -6.65 18.68 -30.16
N CYS A 22 -7.86 18.14 -30.16
CA CYS A 22 -8.13 16.88 -29.49
C CYS A 22 -7.41 15.82 -30.33
N GLY A 23 -6.29 15.30 -29.81
CA GLY A 23 -5.61 14.16 -30.43
C GLY A 23 -6.55 12.95 -30.56
N PRO A 24 -6.21 11.96 -31.41
CA PRO A 24 -6.93 10.70 -31.40
C PRO A 24 -6.97 10.14 -29.97
N PRO A 25 -8.08 9.49 -29.57
CA PRO A 25 -8.15 8.84 -28.27
C PRO A 25 -7.00 7.83 -28.13
N ALA A 26 -6.45 7.73 -26.92
CA ALA A 26 -5.36 6.81 -26.66
C ALA A 26 -5.80 5.37 -26.93
N ASP A 27 -4.87 4.57 -27.46
CA ASP A 27 -5.06 3.13 -27.63
C ASP A 27 -4.78 2.44 -26.29
N LEU A 28 -5.84 2.19 -25.52
CA LEU A 28 -5.72 1.71 -24.15
C LEU A 28 -5.06 0.33 -24.05
N GLU A 29 -5.15 -0.52 -25.08
CA GLU A 29 -4.48 -1.82 -25.09
C GLU A 29 -2.96 -1.65 -25.23
N VAL A 30 -2.53 -0.71 -26.09
CA VAL A 30 -1.11 -0.36 -26.24
C VAL A 30 -0.58 0.26 -24.95
N GLU A 31 -1.35 1.14 -24.32
CA GLU A 31 -0.94 1.76 -23.05
C GLU A 31 -0.88 0.76 -21.90
N GLU A 32 -1.82 -0.19 -21.82
CA GLU A 32 -1.77 -1.27 -20.82
C GLU A 32 -0.50 -2.10 -21.00
N GLN A 33 -0.16 -2.46 -22.24
CA GLN A 33 1.05 -3.22 -22.52
C GLN A 33 2.32 -2.46 -22.13
N ALA A 34 2.36 -1.13 -22.34
CA ALA A 34 3.49 -0.31 -21.91
C ALA A 34 3.69 -0.35 -20.38
N ILE A 35 2.61 -0.40 -19.59
CA ILE A 35 2.70 -0.57 -18.14
C ILE A 35 3.25 -1.96 -17.78
N ARG A 36 2.77 -3.03 -18.44
CA ARG A 36 3.33 -4.39 -18.24
C ARG A 36 4.82 -4.46 -18.55
N ASP A 37 5.26 -3.75 -19.58
CA ASP A 37 6.67 -3.68 -19.96
C ASP A 37 7.52 -2.94 -18.92
N ILE A 38 6.96 -1.95 -18.21
CA ILE A 38 7.62 -1.29 -17.07
C ILE A 38 7.77 -2.26 -15.89
N SER A 39 6.71 -3.00 -15.52
CA SER A 39 6.78 -3.98 -14.44
C SER A 39 7.84 -5.07 -14.73
N ALA A 40 7.92 -5.50 -15.99
CA ALA A 40 8.94 -6.45 -16.44
C ALA A 40 10.36 -5.86 -16.39
N GLN A 41 10.54 -4.60 -16.77
CA GLN A 41 11.82 -3.90 -16.66
C GLN A 41 12.26 -3.74 -15.21
N TRP A 42 11.35 -3.34 -14.32
CA TRP A 42 11.63 -3.27 -12.89
C TRP A 42 12.10 -4.64 -12.37
N SER A 43 11.36 -5.72 -12.64
CA SER A 43 11.76 -7.07 -12.24
C SER A 43 13.16 -7.45 -12.74
N ALA A 44 13.52 -7.05 -13.97
CA ALA A 44 14.85 -7.27 -14.52
C ALA A 44 15.94 -6.45 -13.81
N PHE A 45 15.64 -5.21 -13.38
CA PHE A 45 16.55 -4.41 -12.57
C PHE A 45 16.72 -4.97 -11.16
N ASP A 46 15.64 -5.49 -10.54
CA ASP A 46 15.71 -6.18 -9.25
C ASP A 46 16.62 -7.41 -9.33
N GLU A 47 16.45 -8.25 -10.37
CA GLU A 47 17.31 -9.41 -10.62
C GLU A 47 18.77 -8.99 -10.85
N ALA A 48 18.99 -7.89 -11.57
CA ALA A 48 20.32 -7.32 -11.81
C ALA A 48 20.89 -6.53 -10.61
N ARG A 49 20.12 -6.34 -9.54
CA ARG A 49 20.49 -5.55 -8.36
C ARG A 49 20.81 -4.09 -8.70
N ASP A 50 20.12 -3.55 -9.70
CA ASP A 50 20.32 -2.21 -10.24
C ASP A 50 19.34 -1.23 -9.61
N ALA A 51 19.68 -0.71 -8.44
CA ALA A 51 18.82 0.23 -7.71
C ALA A 51 18.61 1.54 -8.49
N ALA A 52 19.63 1.97 -9.25
CA ALA A 52 19.55 3.15 -10.10
C ALA A 52 18.63 2.90 -11.30
N GLY A 53 18.69 1.70 -11.89
CA GLY A 53 17.77 1.25 -12.94
C GLY A 53 16.31 1.28 -12.48
N VAL A 54 16.01 0.69 -11.30
CA VAL A 54 14.65 0.76 -10.72
C VAL A 54 14.25 2.20 -10.45
N ALA A 55 15.09 2.99 -9.78
CA ALA A 55 14.78 4.39 -9.46
C ALA A 55 14.56 5.25 -10.72
N GLY A 56 15.23 4.92 -11.84
CA GLY A 56 15.04 5.57 -13.13
C GLY A 56 13.67 5.33 -13.79
N LEU A 57 12.87 4.39 -13.29
CA LEU A 57 11.48 4.20 -13.71
C LEU A 57 10.51 5.20 -13.04
N PHE A 58 10.97 5.91 -11.99
CA PHE A 58 10.15 6.83 -11.22
C PHE A 58 10.27 8.27 -11.74
N ALA A 59 9.18 9.03 -11.60
CA ALA A 59 9.21 10.47 -11.81
C ALA A 59 10.05 11.17 -10.72
N ASP A 60 10.58 12.36 -11.05
CA ASP A 60 11.44 13.16 -10.16
C ASP A 60 10.83 13.41 -8.75
N ASP A 61 9.52 13.54 -8.66
CA ASP A 61 8.77 13.83 -7.42
C ASP A 61 7.96 12.64 -6.88
N ALA A 62 8.26 11.43 -7.37
CA ALA A 62 7.53 10.23 -6.99
C ALA A 62 7.70 9.85 -5.52
N VAL A 63 6.83 8.95 -5.04
CA VAL A 63 6.89 8.42 -3.67
C VAL A 63 6.87 6.89 -3.66
N LEU A 64 7.74 6.31 -2.86
CA LEU A 64 7.78 4.86 -2.57
C LEU A 64 7.41 4.64 -1.10
N VAL A 65 6.43 3.76 -0.86
CA VAL A 65 5.96 3.41 0.49
C VAL A 65 5.92 1.90 0.64
N TRP A 66 6.97 1.33 1.21
CA TRP A 66 6.99 -0.09 1.58
C TRP A 66 6.64 -0.27 3.05
N GLU A 67 5.98 -1.38 3.35
CA GLU A 67 5.57 -1.72 4.71
C GLU A 67 6.76 -1.66 5.68
N GLN A 68 6.53 -1.12 6.88
CA GLN A 68 7.52 -0.99 7.97
C GLN A 68 8.71 -0.06 7.69
N TRP A 69 8.73 0.64 6.55
CA TRP A 69 9.75 1.61 6.21
C TRP A 69 9.19 3.04 6.13
N PRO A 70 10.00 4.08 6.46
CA PRO A 70 9.64 5.45 6.16
C PRO A 70 9.47 5.66 4.64
N PRO A 71 8.50 6.48 4.19
CA PRO A 71 8.36 6.82 2.78
C PRO A 71 9.64 7.44 2.20
N ALA A 72 10.02 7.04 0.99
CA ALA A 72 11.08 7.68 0.20
C ALA A 72 10.46 8.59 -0.87
N ARG A 73 11.03 9.78 -1.07
CA ARG A 73 10.51 10.79 -2.00
C ARG A 73 11.57 11.26 -2.99
N GLY A 74 11.23 11.19 -4.26
CA GLY A 74 12.13 11.51 -5.36
C GLY A 74 13.19 10.44 -5.61
N VAL A 75 13.79 10.51 -6.79
CA VAL A 75 14.65 9.44 -7.34
C VAL A 75 15.83 9.09 -6.42
N GLU A 76 16.48 10.09 -5.79
CA GLU A 76 17.64 9.86 -4.92
C GLU A 76 17.28 9.07 -3.64
N GLU A 77 16.18 9.45 -2.96
CA GLU A 77 15.74 8.72 -1.77
C GLU A 77 15.23 7.32 -2.12
N ILE A 78 14.57 7.18 -3.28
CA ILE A 78 14.05 5.90 -3.78
C ILE A 78 15.21 4.95 -4.11
N GLU A 79 16.24 5.41 -4.82
CA GLU A 79 17.45 4.62 -5.10
C GLU A 79 18.09 4.13 -3.80
N ALA A 80 18.29 5.03 -2.83
CA ALA A 80 18.85 4.67 -1.53
C ALA A 80 17.99 3.66 -0.77
N HIS A 81 16.67 3.77 -0.86
CA HIS A 81 15.72 2.85 -0.25
C HIS A 81 15.84 1.45 -0.83
N ILE A 82 15.84 1.33 -2.16
CA ILE A 82 15.98 0.06 -2.89
C ILE A 82 17.36 -0.56 -2.65
N ALA A 83 18.43 0.24 -2.71
CA ALA A 83 19.78 -0.21 -2.41
C ALA A 83 19.89 -0.78 -0.99
N ARG A 84 19.20 -0.18 -0.01
CA ARG A 84 19.16 -0.72 1.35
C ARG A 84 18.38 -2.03 1.40
N ALA A 85 17.23 -2.14 0.73
CA ALA A 85 16.48 -3.39 0.66
C ALA A 85 17.31 -4.53 0.05
N TYR A 86 18.13 -4.24 -0.94
CA TYR A 86 19.09 -5.20 -1.48
C TYR A 86 20.10 -5.67 -0.43
N LEU A 87 20.63 -4.79 0.40
CA LEU A 87 21.56 -5.20 1.46
C LEU A 87 20.87 -6.09 2.51
N GLU A 88 19.59 -5.84 2.80
CA GLU A 88 18.80 -6.64 3.75
C GLU A 88 18.32 -7.97 3.16
N ASN A 89 18.24 -8.08 1.82
CA ASN A 89 17.93 -9.30 1.08
C ASN A 89 19.07 -9.69 0.10
N PRO A 90 20.16 -10.32 0.58
CA PRO A 90 21.29 -10.67 -0.26
C PRO A 90 21.06 -11.87 -1.19
N SER A 91 20.02 -12.70 -0.96
CA SER A 91 19.71 -13.82 -1.86
C SER A 91 19.14 -13.34 -3.20
N GLY A 92 18.58 -12.11 -3.24
CA GLY A 92 17.92 -11.57 -4.43
C GLY A 92 16.62 -12.30 -4.76
N GLU A 93 16.11 -13.09 -3.82
CA GLU A 93 14.82 -13.77 -3.99
C GLU A 93 13.70 -12.72 -3.91
N GLY A 94 12.71 -12.85 -4.78
CA GLY A 94 11.57 -11.96 -4.83
C GLY A 94 10.94 -11.94 -6.21
N SER A 95 9.64 -11.69 -6.26
CA SER A 95 8.93 -11.47 -7.52
C SER A 95 7.70 -10.61 -7.27
N PHE A 96 7.30 -9.85 -8.28
CA PHE A 96 5.99 -9.24 -8.33
C PHE A 96 5.42 -9.38 -9.74
N ALA A 97 4.10 -9.42 -9.84
CA ALA A 97 3.42 -9.50 -11.12
C ALA A 97 2.14 -8.67 -11.10
N PRO A 98 1.78 -7.98 -12.20
CA PRO A 98 0.50 -7.29 -12.31
C PRO A 98 -0.66 -8.28 -12.41
N ASP A 99 -1.63 -8.18 -11.50
CA ASP A 99 -2.93 -8.87 -11.61
C ASP A 99 -3.90 -8.08 -12.49
N ARG A 100 -3.85 -6.75 -12.36
CA ARG A 100 -4.78 -5.82 -13.00
C ARG A 100 -4.09 -4.50 -13.30
N ILE A 101 -4.32 -3.99 -14.49
CA ILE A 101 -3.91 -2.64 -14.91
C ILE A 101 -5.15 -1.92 -15.45
N ASP A 102 -5.43 -0.74 -14.92
CA ASP A 102 -6.49 0.15 -15.40
C ASP A 102 -5.86 1.41 -15.99
N VAL A 103 -5.99 1.62 -17.30
CA VAL A 103 -5.55 2.84 -17.97
C VAL A 103 -6.70 3.85 -18.03
N GLY A 104 -6.43 5.08 -17.61
CA GLY A 104 -7.39 6.18 -17.72
C GLY A 104 -7.70 6.48 -19.19
N SER A 105 -8.94 6.91 -19.47
CA SER A 105 -9.41 7.14 -20.85
C SER A 105 -8.58 8.12 -21.69
N ALA A 106 -7.77 8.97 -21.05
CA ALA A 106 -6.86 9.90 -21.71
C ALA A 106 -5.50 9.26 -22.09
N GLY A 107 -5.20 8.04 -21.62
CA GLY A 107 -3.95 7.32 -21.91
C GLY A 107 -2.69 7.93 -21.28
N ASP A 108 -2.86 8.69 -20.20
CA ASP A 108 -1.80 9.43 -19.51
C ASP A 108 -1.68 9.12 -18.01
N LEU A 109 -2.58 8.29 -17.47
CA LEU A 109 -2.57 7.79 -16.10
C LEU A 109 -2.94 6.31 -16.12
N ALA A 110 -2.25 5.49 -15.32
CA ALA A 110 -2.62 4.10 -15.11
C ALA A 110 -2.45 3.70 -13.65
N VAL A 111 -3.28 2.75 -13.21
CA VAL A 111 -3.15 2.11 -11.89
C VAL A 111 -2.90 0.62 -12.12
N GLU A 112 -1.77 0.16 -11.61
CA GLU A 112 -1.38 -1.24 -11.57
C GLU A 112 -1.60 -1.79 -10.15
N GLN A 113 -2.13 -2.99 -10.06
CA GLN A 113 -2.31 -3.71 -8.80
C GLN A 113 -1.84 -5.15 -8.99
N GLY A 114 -1.23 -5.71 -7.95
CA GLY A 114 -0.83 -7.10 -7.99
C GLY A 114 -0.46 -7.68 -6.64
N THR A 115 0.27 -8.78 -6.71
CA THR A 115 0.89 -9.46 -5.57
C THR A 115 2.41 -9.45 -5.68
N TYR A 116 3.07 -9.42 -4.54
CA TYR A 116 4.50 -9.69 -4.45
C TYR A 116 4.76 -10.86 -3.49
N ASP A 117 5.88 -11.52 -3.69
CA ASP A 117 6.43 -12.53 -2.78
C ASP A 117 7.94 -12.33 -2.67
N GLY A 118 8.51 -12.60 -1.50
CA GLY A 118 9.95 -12.51 -1.28
C GLY A 118 10.35 -12.69 0.19
N PRO A 119 11.63 -12.49 0.53
CA PRO A 119 12.16 -12.67 1.87
C PRO A 119 11.55 -11.75 2.94
N ALA A 120 11.02 -10.61 2.52
CA ALA A 120 10.25 -9.71 3.39
C ALA A 120 8.80 -10.19 3.64
N GLY A 121 8.38 -11.27 2.98
CA GLY A 121 7.03 -11.84 3.02
C GLY A 121 6.29 -11.73 1.69
N GLU A 122 5.03 -12.15 1.70
CA GLU A 122 4.06 -11.98 0.62
C GLU A 122 3.11 -10.81 0.91
N GLY A 123 2.59 -10.20 -0.15
CA GLY A 123 1.66 -9.08 0.00
C GLY A 123 0.99 -8.60 -1.27
N ARG A 124 0.40 -7.42 -1.17
CA ARG A 124 -0.29 -6.69 -2.24
C ARG A 124 0.40 -5.36 -2.47
N TYR A 125 0.36 -4.89 -3.71
CA TYR A 125 0.86 -3.56 -4.04
C TYR A 125 -0.10 -2.80 -4.95
N ILE A 126 0.09 -1.48 -4.99
CA ILE A 126 -0.50 -0.57 -5.95
C ILE A 126 0.62 0.32 -6.49
N THR A 127 0.73 0.39 -7.82
CA THR A 127 1.65 1.31 -8.51
C THR A 127 0.81 2.24 -9.38
N VAL A 128 1.06 3.55 -9.26
CA VAL A 128 0.41 4.59 -10.06
C VAL A 128 1.42 5.13 -11.04
N HIS A 129 1.05 5.08 -12.31
CA HIS A 129 1.88 5.51 -13.44
C HIS A 129 1.30 6.74 -14.08
N LYS A 130 2.16 7.64 -14.57
CA LYS A 130 1.77 8.81 -15.34
C LYS A 130 2.67 8.99 -16.55
N LYS A 131 2.08 9.35 -17.68
CA LYS A 131 2.84 9.69 -18.88
C LYS A 131 3.29 11.16 -18.80
N LEU A 132 4.61 11.37 -18.72
CA LEU A 132 5.26 12.68 -18.65
C LEU A 132 6.15 12.84 -19.88
N GLY A 133 5.95 13.90 -20.66
CA GLY A 133 6.77 14.13 -21.87
C GLY A 133 6.64 13.04 -22.95
N GLY A 134 5.63 12.16 -22.86
CA GLY A 134 5.46 11.01 -23.76
C GLY A 134 5.96 9.68 -23.19
N GLU A 135 6.61 9.70 -22.02
CA GLU A 135 7.18 8.53 -21.37
C GLU A 135 6.41 8.17 -20.10
N TRP A 136 6.15 6.89 -19.88
CA TRP A 136 5.49 6.41 -18.67
C TRP A 136 6.48 6.37 -17.51
N ASN A 137 6.05 6.90 -16.37
CA ASN A 137 6.85 6.98 -15.14
C ASN A 137 5.99 6.54 -13.95
N VAL A 138 6.60 5.87 -12.98
CA VAL A 138 5.98 5.61 -11.68
C VAL A 138 5.93 6.91 -10.89
N ILE A 139 4.73 7.33 -10.45
CA ILE A 139 4.56 8.51 -9.60
C ILE A 139 4.26 8.16 -8.14
N ALA A 140 3.77 6.94 -7.90
CA ALA A 140 3.61 6.40 -6.55
C ALA A 140 3.66 4.88 -6.59
N ASP A 141 4.33 4.27 -5.62
CA ASP A 141 4.26 2.85 -5.36
C ASP A 141 4.03 2.61 -3.87
N MET A 142 3.14 1.68 -3.55
CA MET A 142 2.87 1.28 -2.18
C MET A 142 2.65 -0.22 -2.08
N SER A 143 3.32 -0.85 -1.12
CA SER A 143 3.13 -2.26 -0.78
C SER A 143 2.63 -2.44 0.64
N VAL A 144 1.83 -3.48 0.85
CA VAL A 144 1.37 -3.95 2.15
C VAL A 144 1.48 -5.46 2.20
N GLY A 145 2.08 -6.00 3.25
CA GLY A 145 2.17 -7.42 3.51
C GLY A 145 0.81 -8.01 3.87
N THR A 146 0.59 -9.24 3.42
CA THR A 146 -0.58 -10.05 3.82
C THR A 146 -0.30 -10.87 5.07
N ALA A 147 0.96 -10.94 5.49
CA ALA A 147 1.31 -11.47 6.81
C ALA A 147 0.56 -10.66 7.88
N ARG A 148 -0.27 -11.34 8.69
CA ARG A 148 -0.76 -10.74 9.93
C ARG A 148 0.48 -10.32 10.73
N SER A 149 0.61 -9.03 11.06
CA SER A 149 1.75 -8.43 11.76
C SER A 149 2.34 -9.39 12.81
N GLY A 150 3.35 -10.15 12.39
CA GLY A 150 3.84 -11.36 13.06
C GLY A 150 4.91 -11.08 14.11
N ASN A 151 4.89 -9.89 14.72
CA ASN A 151 5.91 -9.51 15.71
C ASN A 151 5.65 -10.14 17.08
N ALA A 152 4.46 -10.73 17.30
CA ALA A 152 4.20 -11.51 18.49
C ALA A 152 4.77 -12.94 18.31
N PRO A 153 5.59 -13.44 19.26
CA PRO A 153 6.00 -14.83 19.25
C PRO A 153 4.80 -15.77 19.13
N GLU A 154 4.99 -16.91 18.47
CA GLU A 154 3.92 -17.88 18.20
C GLU A 154 3.12 -18.24 19.48
N TRP A 155 3.81 -18.41 20.61
CA TRP A 155 3.17 -18.70 21.89
C TRP A 155 2.20 -17.59 22.35
N ALA A 156 2.48 -16.32 22.04
CA ALA A 156 1.63 -15.20 22.41
C ALA A 156 0.38 -15.14 21.55
N VAL A 157 0.52 -15.43 20.24
CA VAL A 157 -0.60 -15.55 19.29
C VAL A 157 -1.52 -16.69 19.71
N GLN A 158 -0.97 -17.89 19.97
CA GLN A 158 -1.74 -19.04 20.43
C GLN A 158 -2.44 -18.79 21.78
N SER A 159 -1.78 -18.09 22.72
CA SER A 159 -2.39 -17.75 24.01
C SER A 159 -3.59 -16.82 23.84
N LEU A 160 -3.51 -15.86 22.92
CA LEU A 160 -4.61 -14.94 22.62
C LEU A 160 -5.78 -15.66 21.93
N GLU A 161 -5.50 -16.58 21.01
CA GLU A 161 -6.52 -17.42 20.39
C GLU A 161 -7.25 -18.29 21.43
N GLN A 162 -6.53 -18.92 22.35
CA GLN A 162 -7.12 -19.68 23.45
C GLN A 162 -8.01 -18.81 24.33
N TRP A 163 -7.59 -17.58 24.61
CA TRP A 163 -8.39 -16.60 25.35
C TRP A 163 -9.72 -16.31 24.64
N TYR A 164 -9.68 -16.00 23.33
CA TYR A 164 -10.90 -15.73 22.56
C TYR A 164 -11.81 -16.95 22.45
N GLN A 165 -11.25 -18.15 22.31
CA GLN A 165 -12.04 -19.39 22.30
C GLN A 165 -12.78 -19.59 23.63
N ALA A 166 -12.08 -19.45 24.76
CA ALA A 166 -12.68 -19.59 26.07
C ALA A 166 -13.72 -18.49 26.35
N TYR A 167 -13.43 -17.24 25.98
CA TYR A 167 -14.36 -16.12 26.16
C TYR A 167 -15.64 -16.29 25.33
N ASN A 168 -15.50 -16.55 24.04
CA ASN A 168 -16.63 -16.71 23.14
C ASN A 168 -17.41 -18.01 23.40
N GLY A 169 -16.76 -19.02 23.97
CA GLY A 169 -17.39 -20.27 24.43
C GLY A 169 -18.06 -20.16 25.80
N ARG A 170 -17.98 -19.00 26.47
CA ARG A 170 -18.48 -18.76 27.83
C ARG A 170 -17.87 -19.70 28.89
N ASP A 171 -16.59 -20.05 28.71
CA ASP A 171 -15.82 -20.89 29.64
C ASP A 171 -14.94 -20.03 30.55
N ALA A 172 -15.51 -19.64 31.70
CA ALA A 172 -14.83 -18.77 32.65
C ALA A 172 -13.67 -19.48 33.37
N GLU A 173 -13.75 -20.80 33.55
CA GLU A 173 -12.68 -21.61 34.12
C GLU A 173 -11.47 -21.65 33.19
N ALA A 174 -11.68 -22.01 31.92
CA ALA A 174 -10.61 -22.04 30.92
C ALA A 174 -9.95 -20.67 30.76
N LEU A 175 -10.74 -19.59 30.77
CA LEU A 175 -10.21 -18.22 30.79
C LEU A 175 -9.31 -17.96 32.00
N ALA A 176 -9.77 -18.30 33.21
CA ALA A 176 -9.02 -18.05 34.44
C ALA A 176 -7.72 -18.87 34.52
N ASP A 177 -7.66 -20.03 33.86
CA ASP A 177 -6.47 -20.86 33.80
C ASP A 177 -5.33 -20.26 32.96
N LEU A 178 -5.64 -19.37 32.02
CA LEU A 178 -4.65 -18.59 31.26
C LEU A 178 -3.92 -17.53 32.11
N TYR A 179 -4.43 -17.24 33.32
CA TYR A 179 -3.84 -16.26 34.23
C TYR A 179 -3.02 -16.93 35.34
N THR A 180 -1.98 -16.25 35.83
CA THR A 180 -1.27 -16.69 37.05
C THR A 180 -2.22 -16.67 38.26
N ARG A 181 -1.91 -17.45 39.31
CA ARG A 181 -2.82 -17.61 40.47
C ARG A 181 -3.14 -16.30 41.18
N ASP A 182 -2.23 -15.34 41.11
CA ASP A 182 -2.26 -14.02 41.74
C ASP A 182 -2.62 -12.89 40.77
N ALA A 183 -2.93 -13.22 39.50
CA ALA A 183 -3.25 -12.24 38.48
C ALA A 183 -4.45 -11.36 38.86
N ARG A 184 -4.49 -10.18 38.25
CA ARG A 184 -5.59 -9.22 38.40
C ARG A 184 -6.19 -8.88 37.04
N VAL A 185 -7.51 -8.85 36.96
CA VAL A 185 -8.27 -8.42 35.77
C VAL A 185 -9.29 -7.37 36.21
N GLY A 186 -8.98 -6.09 35.96
CA GLY A 186 -9.69 -4.97 36.60
C GLY A 186 -9.59 -5.08 38.13
N ASP A 187 -10.74 -5.05 38.80
CA ASP A 187 -10.81 -5.17 40.28
C ASP A 187 -10.79 -6.63 40.78
N ALA A 188 -10.90 -7.62 39.90
CA ALA A 188 -10.86 -9.03 40.28
C ALA A 188 -9.42 -9.48 40.54
N GLN A 189 -9.16 -10.06 41.72
CA GLN A 189 -7.85 -10.59 42.10
C GLN A 189 -7.92 -12.09 42.38
N GLY A 190 -7.04 -12.83 41.71
CA GLY A 190 -6.97 -14.28 41.79
C GLY A 190 -8.05 -14.99 40.98
N ARG A 191 -7.78 -16.25 40.62
CA ARG A 191 -8.59 -17.01 39.65
C ARG A 191 -10.08 -17.09 40.01
N ALA A 192 -10.42 -17.32 41.28
CA ALA A 192 -11.81 -17.40 41.71
C ALA A 192 -12.59 -16.09 41.45
N ALA A 193 -11.97 -14.95 41.70
CA ALA A 193 -12.58 -13.65 41.44
C ALA A 193 -12.68 -13.36 39.93
N ILE A 194 -11.67 -13.77 39.15
CA ILE A 194 -11.66 -13.63 37.69
C ILE A 194 -12.79 -14.46 37.06
N ILE A 195 -13.02 -15.70 37.51
CA ILE A 195 -14.15 -16.53 37.08
C ILE A 195 -15.48 -15.80 37.34
N GLY A 196 -15.66 -15.27 38.56
CA GLY A 196 -16.86 -14.53 38.93
C GLY A 196 -17.08 -13.29 38.06
N ARG A 197 -16.01 -12.54 37.76
CA ARG A 197 -16.07 -11.36 36.89
C ARG A 197 -16.61 -11.69 35.50
N PHE A 198 -16.04 -12.69 34.82
CA PHE A 198 -16.46 -13.04 33.46
C PHE A 198 -17.89 -13.57 33.41
N ARG A 199 -18.27 -14.44 34.36
CA ARG A 199 -19.66 -14.95 34.46
C ARG A 199 -20.68 -13.85 34.65
N ASN A 200 -20.38 -12.87 35.50
CA ASN A 200 -21.26 -11.73 35.73
C ASN A 200 -21.35 -10.84 34.48
N GLY A 201 -20.22 -10.55 33.83
CA GLY A 201 -20.21 -9.74 32.60
C GLY A 201 -21.04 -10.35 31.48
N TRP A 202 -20.92 -11.65 31.24
CA TRP A 202 -21.72 -12.32 30.19
C TRP A 202 -23.21 -12.43 30.51
N ALA A 203 -23.60 -12.30 31.78
CA ALA A 203 -25.02 -12.24 32.13
C ALA A 203 -25.64 -10.88 31.76
N GLU A 204 -24.80 -9.85 31.60
CA GLU A 204 -25.21 -8.48 31.28
C GLU A 204 -25.07 -8.16 29.79
N GLU A 205 -24.08 -8.75 29.11
CA GLU A 205 -23.71 -8.43 27.72
C GLU A 205 -23.44 -9.69 26.88
N ASP A 206 -23.96 -9.75 25.64
CA ASP A 206 -23.73 -10.88 24.71
C ASP A 206 -22.61 -10.60 23.69
N ASP A 207 -21.52 -10.01 24.19
CA ASP A 207 -20.41 -9.61 23.32
C ASP A 207 -19.53 -10.81 22.95
N ARG A 208 -18.99 -10.74 21.73
CA ARG A 208 -17.98 -11.66 21.19
C ARG A 208 -16.70 -10.89 20.91
N CYS A 209 -15.57 -11.51 21.22
CA CYS A 209 -14.26 -10.90 21.04
C CYS A 209 -13.48 -11.58 19.91
N THR A 210 -12.82 -10.78 19.10
CA THR A 210 -11.77 -11.19 18.15
C THR A 210 -10.67 -10.13 18.19
N GLY A 211 -9.46 -10.49 17.76
CA GLY A 211 -8.37 -9.52 17.66
C GLY A 211 -7.04 -10.16 17.28
N SER A 212 -6.03 -9.31 17.18
CA SER A 212 -4.64 -9.63 16.84
C SER A 212 -3.70 -8.70 17.61
N TYR A 213 -2.40 -9.00 17.57
CA TYR A 213 -1.39 -8.06 18.05
C TYR A 213 -0.99 -7.12 16.92
N ASP A 214 -1.16 -5.81 17.13
CA ASP A 214 -0.63 -4.78 16.25
C ASP A 214 0.88 -4.56 16.52
N ALA A 215 1.31 -4.76 17.77
CA ALA A 215 2.70 -4.75 18.20
C ALA A 215 2.88 -5.60 19.48
N PHE A 216 4.05 -6.21 19.67
CA PHE A 216 4.37 -7.03 20.85
C PHE A 216 5.79 -6.74 21.34
N GLN A 217 5.96 -6.54 22.64
CA GLN A 217 7.27 -6.27 23.26
C GLN A 217 7.46 -7.19 24.47
N LEU A 218 8.59 -7.89 24.52
CA LEU A 218 9.03 -8.62 25.71
C LEU A 218 9.63 -7.62 26.72
N VAL A 219 9.16 -7.62 27.95
CA VAL A 219 9.69 -6.79 29.03
C VAL A 219 10.41 -7.69 30.03
N GLY A 220 11.69 -7.43 30.27
CA GLY A 220 12.47 -8.09 31.33
C GLY A 220 13.20 -9.38 30.94
N THR A 221 13.94 -9.36 29.83
CA THR A 221 15.04 -10.33 29.60
C THR A 221 16.29 -9.93 30.35
#